data_AF-A0A1C6EMJ0-F1
#
_entry.id   AF-A0A1C6EMJ0-F1
#
_cell.length_a   1.000
_cell.length_b   1.000
_cell.length_c   1.000
_cell.angle_alpha   90.00
_cell.angle_beta   90.00
_cell.angle_gamma   90.00
#
_symmetry.space_group_name_H-M   'P 1'
#
loop_
_entity.id
_entity.type
_entity.pdbx_description
1 polymer ?
#
loop_
_entity_poly.entity_id
_entity_poly.type
_entity_poly.pdbx_seq_one_letter_code
_entity_poly.pdbx_strand_id
1 'polypeptide(L)' 'MDTAWAYARRICALAPLSVESIKRCLDEGCESSLDDGLELENTLGLRLYDTEDYQEGRRAFSEKRAPCFHGH' A
#
# COMPACT_ATOMS: atom_id res chain seq x y z
N MET A 1 -2.66 25.23 3.49
CA MET A 1 -3.09 24.07 4.31
C MET A 1 -4.02 23.14 3.53
N ASP A 2 -4.92 23.67 2.71
CA ASP A 2 -5.90 22.86 1.95
C ASP A 2 -5.27 21.76 1.09
N THR A 3 -4.16 22.07 0.39
CA THR A 3 -3.44 21.09 -0.43
C THR A 3 -2.91 19.90 0.39
N ALA A 4 -2.37 20.15 1.58
CA ALA A 4 -1.86 19.09 2.45
C ALA A 4 -2.99 18.16 2.91
N TRP A 5 -4.15 18.71 3.28
CA TRP A 5 -5.33 17.94 3.64
C TRP A 5 -5.89 17.15 2.46
N ALA A 6 -5.84 17.70 1.24
CA ALA A 6 -6.25 16.97 0.04
C ALA A 6 -5.38 15.73 -0.19
N TYR A 7 -4.06 15.83 0.00
CA TYR A 7 -3.17 14.67 -0.08
C TYR A 7 -3.42 13.66 1.03
N ALA A 8 -3.56 14.11 2.29
CA ALA A 8 -3.85 13.22 3.41
C ALA A 8 -5.12 12.39 3.17
N ARG A 9 -6.20 13.02 2.69
CA ARG A 9 -7.45 12.32 2.35
C ARG A 9 -7.27 11.27 1.25
N ARG A 10 -6.45 11.57 0.24
CA ARG A 10 -6.14 10.60 -0.83
C ARG A 10 -5.39 9.39 -0.30
N ILE A 11 -4.44 9.61 0.61
CA ILE A 11 -3.66 8.52 1.25
C ILE A 11 -4.58 7.68 2.14
N CYS A 12 -5.44 8.29 2.94
CA CYS A 12 -6.40 7.59 3.80
C CYS A 12 -7.45 6.77 3.05
N ALA A 13 -7.60 6.97 1.73
CA ALA A 13 -8.51 6.19 0.89
C ALA A 13 -7.84 4.94 0.26
N LEU A 14 -6.53 4.74 0.48
CA LEU A 14 -5.79 3.57 0.01
C LEU A 14 -5.78 2.47 1.07
N ALA A 15 -5.43 1.24 0.67
CA ALA A 15 -5.30 0.11 1.58
C ALA A 15 -4.22 0.40 2.64
N PRO A 16 -4.56 0.46 3.95
CA PRO A 16 -3.63 0.86 5.00
C PRO A 16 -2.33 0.06 5.02
N LEU A 17 -2.41 -1.27 4.92
CA LEU A 17 -1.24 -2.16 4.94
C LEU A 17 -0.35 -1.98 3.70
N SER A 18 -0.94 -1.63 2.55
CA SER A 18 -0.18 -1.31 1.34
C SER A 18 0.58 0.01 1.49
N VAL A 19 -0.07 1.05 2.03
CA VAL A 19 0.58 2.35 2.28
C VAL A 19 1.72 2.21 3.28
N GLU A 20 1.51 1.45 4.36
CA GLU A 20 2.54 1.13 5.34
C GLU A 20 3.73 0.43 4.69
N SER A 21 3.47 -0.62 3.90
CA SER A 21 4.51 -1.37 3.21
C SER A 21 5.31 -0.51 2.23
N ILE A 22 4.64 0.33 1.44
CA ILE A 22 5.29 1.26 0.50
C ILE A 22 6.17 2.25 1.28
N LYS A 23 5.65 2.84 2.35
CA LYS A 23 6.43 3.77 3.18
C LYS A 23 7.68 3.08 3.74
N ARG A 24 7.53 1.85 4.23
CA ARG A 24 8.65 1.08 4.75
C ARG A 24 9.71 0.75 3.69
N CYS A 25 9.29 0.37 2.47
CA CYS A 25 10.19 0.20 1.35
C CYS A 25 10.97 1.49 1.02
N LEU A 26 10.31 2.65 1.07
CA LEU A 26 10.98 3.93 0.82
C LEU A 26 11.97 4.29 1.92
N ASP A 27 11.58 4.10 3.19
CA ASP A 27 12.42 4.46 4.33
C ASP A 27 13.65 3.52 4.45
N GLU A 28 13.47 2.21 4.31
CA GLU A 28 14.55 1.22 4.47
C GLU A 28 15.30 0.94 3.15
N GLY A 29 14.59 0.87 2.02
CA GLY A 29 15.17 0.50 0.72
C GLY A 29 16.06 1.57 0.11
N CYS A 30 15.78 2.87 0.36
CA CYS A 30 16.63 3.96 -0.15
C CYS A 30 18.04 3.98 0.46
N GLU A 31 18.22 3.41 1.64
CA GLU A 31 19.53 3.32 2.32
C GLU A 31 20.26 2.00 2.02
N SER A 32 19.63 1.12 1.23
CA SER A 32 20.09 -0.24 0.95
C SER A 32 20.76 -0.36 -0.43
N SER A 33 21.40 -1.50 -0.70
CA SER A 33 21.76 -1.86 -2.08
C SER A 33 20.49 -2.11 -2.91
N LEU A 34 20.60 -2.04 -4.24
CA LEU A 34 19.45 -2.33 -5.11
C LEU A 34 18.87 -3.74 -4.87
N ASP A 35 19.75 -4.74 -4.71
CA ASP A 35 19.32 -6.13 -4.51
C ASP A 35 18.58 -6.29 -3.18
N ASP A 36 19.09 -5.69 -2.10
CA ASP A 36 18.43 -5.72 -0.79
C ASP A 36 17.09 -4.98 -0.81
N GLY A 37 17.01 -3.84 -1.52
CA GLY A 37 15.77 -3.09 -1.70
C GLY A 37 14.71 -3.89 -2.45
N LEU A 38 15.09 -4.60 -3.52
CA LEU A 38 14.19 -5.47 -4.27
C LEU A 38 13.73 -6.67 -3.42
N GLU A 39 14.59 -7.25 -2.60
CA GLU A 39 14.22 -8.33 -1.68
C GLU A 39 13.23 -7.85 -0.60
N LEU A 40 13.45 -6.64 -0.06
CA LEU A 40 12.55 -5.99 0.89
C LEU A 40 11.17 -5.73 0.27
N GLU A 41 11.14 -5.14 -0.93
CA GLU A 41 9.90 -4.90 -1.69
C GLU A 41 9.13 -6.19 -1.93
N ASN A 42 9.81 -7.25 -2.36
CA ASN A 42 9.19 -8.54 -2.61
C ASN A 42 8.63 -9.14 -1.31
N THR A 43 9.39 -9.09 -0.22
CA THR A 43 8.96 -9.62 1.08
C THR A 43 7.72 -8.92 1.62
N LEU A 44 7.70 -7.57 1.56
CA LEU A 44 6.56 -6.79 2.03
C LEU A 44 5.35 -6.95 1.10
N GLY A 45 5.57 -6.92 -0.22
CA GLY A 45 4.52 -7.12 -1.22
C GLY A 45 3.86 -8.49 -1.14
N LEU A 46 4.64 -9.55 -0.93
CA LEU A 46 4.12 -10.92 -0.83
C LEU A 46 3.12 -11.08 0.33
N ARG A 47 3.36 -10.41 1.45
CA ARG A 47 2.46 -10.46 2.62
C ARG A 47 1.10 -9.82 2.35
N LEU A 48 1.03 -8.86 1.41
CA LEU A 48 -0.22 -8.18 1.10
C LEU A 48 -1.21 -9.08 0.36
N TYR A 49 -0.75 -10.09 -0.40
CA TYR A 49 -1.63 -10.99 -1.15
C TYR A 49 -2.65 -11.73 -0.27
N ASP A 50 -2.28 -12.00 0.98
CA ASP A 50 -3.10 -12.73 1.94
C ASP A 50 -4.07 -11.81 2.72
N THR A 51 -4.01 -10.50 2.52
CA THR A 51 -4.86 -9.52 3.23
C THR A 51 -6.27 -9.44 2.65
N GLU A 52 -7.26 -9.11 3.49
CA GLU A 52 -8.63 -8.86 3.04
C GLU A 52 -8.69 -7.64 2.11
N ASP A 53 -7.90 -6.62 2.40
CA ASP A 53 -7.80 -5.41 1.57
C ASP A 53 -7.31 -5.71 0.15
N TYR A 54 -6.39 -6.67 -0.03
CA TYR A 54 -5.97 -7.09 -1.37
C TYR A 54 -7.13 -7.76 -2.14
N GLN A 55 -7.85 -8.67 -1.48
CA GLN A 55 -9.01 -9.32 -2.11
C GLN A 55 -10.12 -8.32 -2.43
N GLU A 56 -10.36 -7.37 -1.54
CA GLU A 56 -11.32 -6.28 -1.72
C GLU A 56 -10.91 -5.35 -2.86
N GLY A 57 -9.65 -4.95 -2.95
CA GLY A 57 -9.14 -4.12 -4.04
C GLY A 57 -9.35 -4.78 -5.41
N ARG A 58 -9.07 -6.10 -5.51
CA ARG A 58 -9.33 -6.88 -6.72
C ARG A 58 -10.82 -6.95 -7.07
N ARG A 59 -11.67 -7.21 -6.08
CA ARG A 59 -13.12 -7.29 -6.25
C ARG A 59 -13.71 -5.95 -6.68
N ALA A 60 -13.39 -4.88 -5.97
CA ALA A 60 -13.84 -3.52 -6.26
C ALA A 60 -13.42 -3.06 -7.67
N PHE A 61 -12.19 -3.39 -8.08
CA PHE A 61 -11.70 -3.14 -9.43
C PHE A 61 -12.54 -3.88 -10.48
N SER A 62 -12.77 -5.19 -10.29
CA SER A 62 -13.60 -6.00 -11.19
C SER A 62 -15.05 -5.49 -11.27
N GLU A 63 -15.60 -5.02 -10.14
CA GLU A 63 -16.96 -4.49 -10.01
C GLU A 63 -17.09 -3.01 -10.41
N LYS A 64 -15.97 -2.34 -10.75
CA LYS A 64 -15.90 -0.90 -11.08
C LYS A 64 -16.51 0.01 -10.00
N ARG A 65 -16.30 -0.34 -8.73
CA ARG A 65 -16.72 0.46 -7.57
C ARG A 65 -15.50 0.91 -6.76
N ALA A 66 -15.71 1.87 -5.87
CA ALA A 66 -14.69 2.22 -4.88
C ALA A 66 -14.48 1.04 -3.91
N PRO A 67 -13.23 0.71 -3.57
CA PRO A 67 -12.91 -0.29 -2.54
C PRO A 67 -13.21 0.25 -1.13
N CYS A 68 -13.55 -0.66 -0.23
CA CYS A 68 -13.71 -0.37 1.21
C CYS A 68 -12.61 -1.07 2.00
N PHE A 69 -11.50 -0.38 2.25
CA PHE A 69 -10.36 -0.94 2.98
C PHE A 69 -10.52 -0.81 4.50
N HIS A 70 -10.09 -1.84 5.24
CA HIS A 70 -10.20 -1.91 6.70
C HIS A 70 -8.86 -2.12 7.41
N GLY A 71 -7.77 -2.40 6.68
CA GLY A 71 -6.43 -2.56 7.24
C GLY A 71 -6.12 -3.97 7.76
N HIS A 72 -6.77 -4.99 7.19
CA HIS A 72 -6.58 -6.41 7.49
C HIS A 72 -6.48 -7.24 6.21
#